data_AF-A0A516HEV5-F1
#
_entry.id   AF-A0A516HEV5-F1
#
_cell.length_a   1.000
_cell.length_b   1.000
_cell.length_c   1.000
_cell.angle_alpha   90.00
_cell.angle_beta   90.00
_cell.angle_gamma   90.00
#
_symmetry.space_group_name_H-M   'P 1'
#
loop_
_entity.id
_entity.type
_entity.pdbx_description
1 polymer ?
#
loop_
_entity_poly.entity_id
_entity_poly.type
_entity_poly.pdbx_seq_one_letter_code
_entity_poly.pdbx_strand_id
1 'polypeptide(L)'
;MDIESFSEDLKGRYLACRSLGKLNYVLAYLFLILATVSSAAAALSIALGYLSPAGNAALAGLPGILYVANRLFRFEEKSKWWYEKFYVIEGLYRELVREGQNEKTVSEELTVQSRELAKRWPGFGEAPY
;
A
#
# COMPACT_ATOMS: atom_id res chain seq x y z
N MET A 1 -26.32 -0.12 -21.65
CA MET A 1 -25.29 -0.40 -20.64
C MET A 1 -24.22 -1.17 -21.38
N ASP A 2 -23.25 -0.45 -21.94
CA ASP A 2 -22.18 -1.09 -22.72
C ASP A 2 -21.37 -1.95 -21.77
N ILE A 3 -21.20 -3.22 -22.13
CA ILE A 3 -20.31 -4.13 -21.42
C ILE A 3 -18.91 -3.62 -21.73
N GLU A 4 -18.27 -2.98 -20.75
CA GLU A 4 -16.88 -2.53 -20.85
C GLU A 4 -16.02 -3.74 -21.28
N SER A 5 -15.14 -3.54 -22.27
CA SER A 5 -14.31 -4.63 -22.78
C SER A 5 -13.48 -5.24 -21.65
N PHE A 6 -13.34 -6.57 -21.60
CA PHE A 6 -12.49 -7.21 -20.59
C PHE A 6 -11.06 -6.65 -20.55
N SER A 7 -10.54 -6.22 -21.71
CA SER A 7 -9.26 -5.52 -21.80
C SER A 7 -9.23 -4.16 -21.09
N GLU A 8 -10.33 -3.41 -21.13
CA GLU A 8 -10.49 -2.12 -20.45
C GLU A 8 -10.64 -2.31 -18.94
N ASP A 9 -11.38 -3.33 -18.50
CA ASP A 9 -11.48 -3.72 -17.08
C ASP A 9 -10.11 -4.09 -16.51
N LEU A 10 -9.33 -4.97 -17.19
CA LEU A 10 -7.96 -5.30 -16.77
C LEU A 10 -7.08 -4.06 -16.66
N LYS A 11 -7.21 -3.14 -17.62
CA LYS A 11 -6.48 -1.88 -17.63
C LYS A 11 -6.82 -0.99 -16.45
N GLY A 12 -8.11 -0.80 -16.17
CA GLY A 12 -8.58 -0.07 -15.00
C GLY A 12 -8.05 -0.66 -13.70
N ARG A 13 -8.10 -1.99 -13.58
CA ARG A 13 -7.64 -2.72 -12.39
C ARG A 13 -6.15 -2.56 -12.12
N TYR A 14 -5.27 -2.78 -13.09
CA TYR A 14 -3.83 -2.65 -12.81
C TYR A 14 -3.46 -1.19 -12.51
N LEU A 15 -4.09 -0.21 -13.17
CA LEU A 15 -3.84 1.21 -12.89
C LEU A 15 -4.27 1.59 -11.46
N ALA A 16 -5.42 1.08 -11.01
CA ALA A 16 -5.87 1.25 -9.63
C ALA A 16 -4.89 0.61 -8.64
N CYS A 17 -4.42 -0.62 -8.93
CA CYS A 17 -3.42 -1.30 -8.10
C CYS A 17 -2.13 -0.48 -7.96
N ARG A 18 -1.64 0.10 -9.07
CA ARG A 18 -0.45 0.97 -9.06
C ARG A 18 -0.66 2.20 -8.18
N SER A 19 -1.81 2.85 -8.27
CA SER A 19 -2.14 4.03 -7.46
C SER A 19 -2.20 3.71 -5.97
N LEU A 20 -2.84 2.59 -5.61
CA LEU A 20 -2.91 2.12 -4.22
C LEU A 20 -1.55 1.68 -3.69
N GLY A 21 -0.72 1.02 -4.52
CA GLY A 21 0.66 0.67 -4.18
C GLY A 21 1.52 1.89 -3.87
N LYS A 22 1.42 2.93 -4.70
CA LYS A 22 2.09 4.23 -4.47
C LYS A 22 1.62 4.91 -3.20
N LEU A 23 0.31 4.96 -2.96
CA LEU A 23 -0.25 5.59 -1.75
C LEU A 23 0.31 4.92 -0.48
N ASN A 24 0.27 3.59 -0.43
CA ASN A 24 0.79 2.83 0.71
C ASN A 24 2.31 3.00 0.87
N TYR A 25 3.06 3.07 -0.23
CA TYR A 25 4.50 3.37 -0.20
C TYR A 25 4.75 4.74 0.44
N VAL A 26 4.08 5.79 -0.07
CA VAL A 26 4.22 7.16 0.45
C VAL A 26 3.87 7.23 1.93
N LEU A 27 2.78 6.58 2.36
CA LEU A 27 2.40 6.53 3.77
C LEU A 27 3.50 5.87 4.63
N ALA A 28 4.02 4.71 4.22
CA ALA A 28 5.06 4.02 4.98
C ALA A 28 6.28 4.92 5.26
N TYR A 29 6.77 5.64 4.24
CA TYR A 29 7.91 6.56 4.39
C TYR A 29 7.55 7.85 5.12
N LEU A 30 6.33 8.37 4.93
CA LEU A 30 5.87 9.57 5.62
C LEU A 30 5.85 9.37 7.14
N PHE A 31 5.38 8.21 7.62
CA PHE A 31 5.41 7.88 9.05
C PHE A 31 6.85 7.79 9.60
N LEU A 32 7.78 7.21 8.83
CA LEU A 32 9.19 7.11 9.22
C LEU A 32 9.87 8.50 9.28
N ILE A 33 9.60 9.36 8.29
CA ILE A 33 10.12 10.73 8.25
C ILE A 33 9.55 11.53 9.43
N LEU A 34 8.24 11.48 9.67
CA LEU A 34 7.62 12.19 10.80
C LEU A 34 8.15 11.71 12.15
N ALA A 35 8.40 10.41 12.31
CA ALA A 35 9.01 9.88 13.54
C ALA A 35 10.41 10.44 13.76
N THR A 36 11.21 10.54 12.70
CA THR A 36 12.57 11.07 12.76
C THR A 36 12.58 12.58 13.05
N VAL A 37 11.74 13.34 12.34
CA VAL A 37 11.62 14.79 12.50
C VAL A 37 11.08 15.16 13.88
N SER A 38 10.06 14.45 14.38
CA SER A 38 9.53 14.69 15.72
C SER A 38 10.56 14.40 16.82
N SER A 39 11.36 13.34 16.67
CA SER A 39 12.45 13.05 17.59
C SER A 39 13.52 14.16 17.60
N ALA A 40 13.93 14.65 16.43
CA ALA A 40 14.90 15.75 16.33
C ALA A 40 14.33 17.06 16.89
N ALA A 41 13.07 17.36 16.59
CA ALA A 41 12.38 18.54 17.09
C ALA A 41 12.23 18.50 18.63
N ALA A 42 11.94 17.33 19.21
CA ALA A 42 11.90 17.16 20.67
C ALA A 42 13.26 17.49 21.31
N ALA A 43 14.35 16.94 20.76
CA ALA A 43 15.70 17.20 21.26
C ALA A 43 16.06 18.69 21.19
N LEU A 44 15.77 19.35 20.06
CA LEU A 44 16.01 20.79 19.89
C LEU A 44 15.16 21.64 20.83
N SER A 45 13.88 21.28 21.01
CA SER A 45 12.97 22.03 21.88
C SER A 45 13.38 21.96 23.35
N ILE A 46 13.86 20.80 23.80
CA ILE A 46 14.42 20.63 25.14
C ILE A 46 15.69 21.48 25.30
N ALA A 47 16.60 21.44 24.33
CA ALA A 47 17.86 22.18 24.39
C ALA A 47 17.68 23.71 24.38
N LEU A 48 16.68 24.21 23.63
CA LEU A 48 16.42 25.64 23.45
C LEU A 48 15.35 26.18 24.42
N GLY A 49 14.70 25.31 25.18
CA GLY A 49 13.64 25.69 26.12
C GLY A 49 12.39 26.27 25.44
N TYR A 50 12.10 25.88 24.19
CA TYR A 50 11.01 26.49 23.42
C TYR A 50 9.60 26.08 23.87
N LEU A 51 9.45 24.86 24.37
CA LEU A 51 8.16 24.33 24.82
C LEU A 51 8.13 24.11 26.32
N SER A 52 6.90 24.10 26.88
CA SER A 52 6.66 23.67 28.25
C SER A 52 7.03 22.18 28.44
N PRO A 53 7.25 21.73 29.69
CA PRO A 53 7.53 20.31 29.97
C PRO A 53 6.47 19.36 29.39
N ALA A 54 5.20 19.75 29.43
CA ALA A 54 4.10 18.97 28.84
C ALA A 54 4.19 18.93 27.30
N GLY A 55 4.55 20.04 26.66
CA GLY A 55 4.75 20.10 25.19
C GLY A 55 5.92 19.22 24.74
N ASN A 56 7.03 19.24 25.47
CA ASN A 56 8.19 18.38 25.21
C ASN A 56 7.85 16.90 25.39
N ALA A 57 7.09 16.54 26.44
CA ALA A 57 6.64 15.18 26.66
C ALA A 57 5.74 14.66 25.52
N ALA A 58 4.82 15.50 25.04
CA ALA A 58 3.96 15.15 23.90
C ALA A 58 4.77 14.93 22.61
N LEU A 59 5.70 15.84 22.31
CA LEU A 59 6.54 15.76 21.11
C LEU A 59 7.49 14.55 21.14
N ALA A 60 8.03 14.23 22.32
CA ALA A 60 8.87 13.04 22.54
C ALA A 60 8.10 11.71 22.42
N GLY A 61 6.79 11.71 22.65
CA GLY A 61 5.94 10.53 22.49
C GLY A 61 5.51 10.23 21.04
N LEU A 62 5.56 11.22 20.15
CA LEU A 62 5.12 11.08 18.76
C LEU A 62 5.85 9.98 17.95
N PRO A 63 7.18 9.81 18.04
CA PRO A 63 7.87 8.74 17.33
C PRO A 63 7.31 7.36 17.67
N GLY A 64 7.00 7.10 18.94
CA GLY A 64 6.43 5.84 19.40
C GLY A 64 5.03 5.57 18.82
N ILE A 65 4.17 6.59 18.83
CA ILE A 65 2.82 6.49 18.25
C ILE A 65 2.90 6.23 16.73
N LEU A 66 3.75 6.96 16.03
CA LEU A 66 3.95 6.82 14.59
C LEU A 66 4.51 5.45 14.22
N TYR A 67 5.44 4.92 15.01
CA TYR A 67 5.97 3.57 14.84
C TYR A 67 4.89 2.50 15.00
N VAL A 68 4.08 2.59 16.05
CA VAL A 68 2.96 1.66 16.30
C VAL A 68 1.92 1.75 15.19
N ALA A 69 1.55 2.96 14.78
CA ALA A 69 0.62 3.17 13.67
C ALA A 69 1.15 2.52 12.38
N ASN A 70 2.40 2.77 11.99
CA ASN A 70 2.98 2.18 10.79
C ASN A 70 2.93 0.64 10.82
N ARG A 71 3.21 0.03 11.99
CA ARG A 71 3.15 -1.42 12.19
C ARG A 71 1.72 -1.97 12.14
N LEU A 72 0.74 -1.28 12.71
CA LEU A 72 -0.67 -1.69 12.69
C LEU A 72 -1.26 -1.61 11.29
N PHE A 73 -0.98 -0.52 10.56
CA PHE A 73 -1.53 -0.31 9.23
C PHE A 73 -0.83 -1.14 8.16
N ARG A 74 0.39 -1.63 8.42
CA ARG A 74 1.15 -2.52 7.54
C ARG A 74 1.35 -1.92 6.13
N PHE A 75 1.59 -0.61 6.06
CA PHE A 75 1.63 0.13 4.79
C PHE A 75 2.69 -0.41 3.81
N GLU A 76 3.86 -0.80 4.31
CA GLU A 76 4.92 -1.37 3.47
C GLU A 76 4.48 -2.70 2.83
N GLU A 77 3.90 -3.60 3.63
CA GLU A 77 3.45 -4.91 3.16
C GLU A 77 2.25 -4.78 2.20
N LYS A 78 1.32 -3.86 2.49
CA LYS A 78 0.21 -3.53 1.58
C LYS A 78 0.71 -2.95 0.27
N SER A 79 1.73 -2.09 0.30
CA SER A 79 2.35 -1.55 -0.91
C SER A 79 2.93 -2.68 -1.76
N LYS A 80 3.73 -3.57 -1.16
CA LYS A 80 4.30 -4.75 -1.86
C LYS A 80 3.21 -5.61 -2.50
N TRP A 81 2.15 -5.91 -1.76
CA TRP A 81 1.02 -6.68 -2.27
C TRP A 81 0.31 -6.01 -3.45
N TRP A 82 0.07 -4.69 -3.39
CA TRP A 82 -0.56 -3.94 -4.48
C TRP A 82 0.30 -3.92 -5.73
N TYR A 83 1.63 -3.82 -5.59
CA TYR A 83 2.55 -3.92 -6.71
C TYR A 83 2.61 -5.33 -7.30
N GLU A 84 2.58 -6.36 -6.47
CA GLU A 84 2.50 -7.74 -6.95
C GLU A 84 1.23 -7.96 -7.78
N LYS A 85 0.07 -7.54 -7.25
CA LYS A 85 -1.20 -7.59 -7.97
C LYS A 85 -1.18 -6.76 -9.25
N PHE A 86 -0.51 -5.60 -9.25
CA PHE A 86 -0.30 -4.78 -10.45
C PHE A 86 0.43 -5.57 -11.54
N TYR A 87 1.57 -6.20 -11.21
CA TYR A 87 2.36 -6.93 -12.20
C TYR A 87 1.62 -8.14 -12.78
N VAL A 88 0.87 -8.86 -11.95
CA VAL A 88 0.03 -9.98 -12.39
C VAL A 88 -1.02 -9.51 -13.40
N ILE A 89 -1.81 -8.49 -13.06
CA ILE A 89 -2.89 -8.00 -13.91
C ILE A 89 -2.34 -7.31 -15.18
N GLU A 90 -1.23 -6.58 -15.07
CA GLU A 90 -0.55 -6.00 -16.23
C GLU A 90 -0.03 -7.10 -17.17
N GLY A 91 0.51 -8.19 -16.65
CA GLY A 91 0.94 -9.36 -17.43
C GLY A 91 -0.22 -9.94 -18.24
N LEU A 92 -1.33 -10.25 -17.58
CA LEU A 92 -2.55 -10.78 -18.20
C LEU A 92 -3.13 -9.82 -19.25
N TYR A 93 -3.09 -8.52 -19.00
CA TYR A 93 -3.47 -7.52 -20.00
C TYR A 93 -2.57 -7.57 -21.24
N ARG A 94 -1.25 -7.75 -21.06
CA ARG A 94 -0.30 -7.84 -22.19
C ARG A 94 -0.51 -9.13 -22.98
N GLU A 95 -0.74 -10.26 -22.31
CA GLU A 95 -1.07 -11.53 -22.96
C GLU A 95 -2.32 -11.40 -23.84
N LEU A 96 -3.38 -10.80 -23.29
CA LEU A 96 -4.64 -10.57 -24.02
C LEU A 96 -4.45 -9.64 -25.23
N VAL A 97 -3.84 -8.47 -25.02
CA VAL A 97 -3.83 -7.38 -26.01
C VAL A 97 -2.68 -7.50 -27.01
N ARG A 98 -1.51 -7.99 -26.59
CA ARG A 98 -0.31 -8.05 -27.43
C ARG A 98 -0.04 -9.43 -27.99
N GLU A 99 -0.33 -10.48 -27.22
CA GLU A 99 -0.04 -11.86 -27.62
C GLU A 99 -1.27 -12.55 -28.23
N GLY A 100 -2.44 -11.91 -28.16
CA GLY A 100 -3.68 -12.40 -28.76
C GLY A 100 -4.21 -13.66 -28.05
N GLN A 101 -3.88 -13.84 -26.78
CA GLN A 101 -4.43 -14.91 -25.94
C GLN A 101 -5.96 -14.85 -25.91
N ASN A 102 -6.60 -16.00 -25.71
CA ASN A 102 -8.05 -16.07 -25.63
C ASN A 102 -8.54 -15.45 -24.32
N GLU A 103 -9.54 -14.57 -24.40
CA GLU A 103 -10.18 -13.94 -23.25
C GLU A 103 -10.61 -14.94 -22.17
N LYS A 104 -11.12 -16.11 -22.58
CA LYS A 104 -11.49 -17.17 -21.65
C LYS A 104 -10.29 -17.66 -20.83
N THR A 105 -9.16 -17.92 -21.48
CA THR A 105 -7.94 -18.39 -20.82
C THR A 105 -7.42 -17.33 -19.84
N VAL A 106 -7.37 -16.07 -20.26
CA VAL A 106 -6.92 -14.96 -19.40
C VAL A 106 -7.84 -14.74 -18.21
N SER A 107 -9.16 -14.92 -18.39
CA SER A 107 -10.15 -14.82 -17.32
C SER A 107 -10.04 -15.95 -16.29
N GLU A 108 -9.78 -17.17 -16.74
CA GLU A 108 -9.52 -18.33 -15.87
C GLU A 108 -8.24 -18.11 -15.06
N GLU A 109 -7.15 -17.69 -15.71
CA GLU A 109 -5.87 -17.41 -15.04
C GLU A 109 -6.00 -16.24 -14.04
N LEU A 110 -6.70 -15.16 -14.43
CA LEU A 110 -6.99 -14.04 -13.53
C LEU A 110 -7.68 -14.51 -12.26
N THR A 111 -8.62 -15.46 -12.37
CA THR A 111 -9.35 -16.01 -11.23
C THR A 111 -8.43 -16.79 -10.30
N VAL A 112 -7.56 -17.64 -10.85
CA VAL A 112 -6.59 -18.44 -10.07
C VAL A 112 -5.62 -17.50 -9.35
N GLN A 113 -4.98 -16.59 -10.08
CA GLN A 113 -4.02 -15.64 -9.51
C GLN A 113 -4.65 -14.71 -8.48
N SER A 114 -5.89 -14.27 -8.70
CA SER A 114 -6.62 -13.42 -7.75
C SER A 114 -6.89 -14.14 -6.43
N ARG A 115 -7.23 -15.43 -6.46
CA ARG A 115 -7.39 -16.23 -5.23
C ARG A 115 -6.06 -16.36 -4.49
N GLU A 116 -4.97 -16.58 -5.21
CA GLU A 116 -3.65 -16.75 -4.59
C GLU A 116 -3.10 -15.45 -4.00
N LEU A 117 -3.38 -14.32 -4.64
CA LEU A 117 -3.12 -12.99 -4.07
C LEU A 117 -3.99 -12.71 -2.86
N ALA A 118 -5.28 -13.08 -2.88
CA ALA A 118 -6.19 -12.85 -1.76
C ALA A 118 -5.72 -13.54 -0.47
N LYS A 119 -5.21 -14.77 -0.56
CA LYS A 119 -4.63 -15.51 0.59
C LYS A 119 -3.46 -14.77 1.25
N ARG A 120 -2.73 -13.97 0.47
CA ARG A 120 -1.53 -13.26 0.90
C ARG A 120 -1.80 -11.79 1.25
N TRP A 121 -3.07 -11.39 1.28
CA TRP A 121 -3.44 -10.04 1.66
C TRP A 121 -2.97 -9.73 3.09
N PRO A 122 -2.20 -8.65 3.31
CA PRO A 122 -1.66 -8.33 4.64
C PRO A 122 -2.74 -8.00 5.69
N GLY A 123 -3.97 -7.66 5.27
CA GLY A 123 -5.07 -7.41 6.18
C GLY A 123 -4.81 -6.34 7.23
N PHE A 124 -5.61 -6.38 8.29
CA PHE A 124 -5.34 -5.79 9.60
C PHE A 124 -5.23 -6.89 10.69
N GLY A 125 -5.14 -8.15 10.26
CA GLY A 125 -5.39 -9.40 11.00
C GLY A 125 -5.72 -10.53 10.01
N GLU A 126 -6.20 -11.69 10.49
CA GLU A 126 -6.64 -12.80 9.61
C GLU A 126 -7.80 -12.35 8.70
N ALA A 127 -7.67 -12.65 7.40
CA ALA A 127 -8.74 -12.40 6.43
C ALA A 127 -9.88 -13.40 6.67
N PRO A 128 -11.16 -12.98 6.56
CA PRO A 128 -12.26 -13.94 6.65
C PRO A 128 -12.17 -14.87 5.43
N TYR A 129 -12.01 -16.16 5.71
CA TYR A 129 -12.09 -17.24 4.74
C TYR A 129 -13.47 -17.29 4.08
#